data_AF-A0ABD0TGX0-F1
#
_entry.id   AF-A0ABD0TGX0-F1
#
_cell.length_a   1.000
_cell.length_b   1.000
_cell.length_c   1.000
_cell.angle_alpha   90.00
_cell.angle_beta   90.00
_cell.angle_gamma   90.00
#
_symmetry.space_group_name_H-M   'P 1'
#
loop_
_entity.id
_entity.type
_entity.pdbx_description
1 polymer ?
#
loop_
_entity_poly.entity_id
_entity_poly.type
_entity_poly.pdbx_seq_one_letter_code
_entity_poly.pdbx_strand_id
1 'polypeptide(L)'
;MTLLFSKIAQNNIKTVITRNNDLQILTISYRKLSIVPSLYDGKEDPAPKFFSSNVQVLLKRLTRPDFNKVFRKRTNSGLAVLRTPKYKFLTNEELEAEILKANKKADVLLQMPPVVKVHQPVDDVLSKDPALVGYDSAKYLFTDITFGIANERRLIVERDPDGTLRHCDHDVRKRLNQTYFPIPGRKIKEPMMFTNEDRFNSLLDRQEYEFLLDRACLQYEPDEASYQRITSITYQHIDMNKSYDFLRSTRHFGPMTFYLTWHQSMDSLMLELLQSGAVREGVLLAALRQALLGDVANGDNAQALAQQILPTPIQLAKPERLTEEDIQLDNKCVECIEKYIVSNSAMKSQQELALQGFREHYQQLIELSRGLKKAHGNA
;
A
#
# COMPACT_ATOMS: atom_id res chain seq x y z
N MET A 1 2.01 -35.41 -50.42
CA MET A 1 2.48 -34.02 -50.31
C MET A 1 1.81 -33.38 -49.11
N THR A 2 2.64 -32.87 -48.19
CA THR A 2 2.38 -31.80 -47.21
C THR A 2 1.14 -31.88 -46.32
N LEU A 3 1.34 -32.42 -45.11
CA LEU A 3 0.52 -32.12 -43.93
C LEU A 3 1.07 -30.85 -43.26
N LEU A 4 0.20 -29.85 -43.11
CA LEU A 4 0.38 -28.65 -42.28
C LEU A 4 0.31 -29.04 -40.80
N PHE A 5 1.40 -28.82 -40.06
CA PHE A 5 1.34 -28.70 -38.60
C PHE A 5 1.77 -27.30 -38.20
N SER A 6 0.81 -26.57 -37.62
CA SER A 6 0.98 -25.27 -37.00
C SER A 6 1.87 -25.39 -35.77
N LYS A 7 2.88 -24.50 -35.69
CA LYS A 7 3.72 -24.32 -34.50
C LYS A 7 2.85 -23.76 -33.36
N ILE A 8 2.55 -24.61 -32.38
CA ILE A 8 2.09 -24.18 -31.06
C ILE A 8 3.32 -23.80 -30.24
N ALA A 9 3.24 -22.61 -29.65
CA ALA A 9 4.28 -21.97 -28.86
C ALA A 9 4.81 -22.88 -27.73
N GLN A 10 6.12 -23.11 -27.73
CA GLN A 10 6.84 -23.73 -26.64
C GLN A 10 7.09 -22.67 -25.56
N ASN A 11 6.37 -22.76 -24.44
CA ASN A 11 6.77 -22.09 -23.20
C ASN A 11 6.77 -23.10 -22.04
N ASN A 12 7.95 -23.21 -21.42
CA ASN A 12 8.24 -23.49 -20.02
C ASN A 12 8.35 -24.95 -19.50
N ILE A 13 9.62 -25.30 -19.26
CA ILE A 13 10.24 -26.16 -18.22
C ILE A 13 9.91 -27.66 -18.20
N LYS A 14 10.93 -28.49 -18.45
CA LYS A 14 10.98 -29.91 -18.08
C LYS A 14 12.12 -30.14 -17.09
N THR A 15 11.81 -30.33 -15.80
CA THR A 15 12.67 -31.12 -14.91
C THR A 15 12.20 -32.57 -15.00
N VAL A 16 12.98 -33.41 -15.68
CA VAL A 16 12.73 -34.86 -15.78
C VAL A 16 13.51 -35.52 -14.64
N ILE A 17 12.82 -36.04 -13.63
CA ILE A 17 13.42 -36.93 -12.64
C ILE A 17 13.20 -38.36 -13.14
N THR A 18 14.27 -39.00 -13.61
CA THR A 18 14.24 -40.41 -14.02
C THR A 18 14.41 -41.31 -12.80
N ARG A 19 13.34 -42.02 -12.41
CA ARG A 19 13.44 -43.28 -11.68
C ARG A 19 12.59 -44.33 -12.38
N ASN A 20 13.26 -45.42 -12.76
CA ASN A 20 12.80 -46.69 -13.32
C ASN A 20 11.36 -46.78 -13.86
N ASN A 21 11.30 -46.94 -15.18
CA ASN A 21 10.31 -47.66 -15.99
C ASN A 21 8.82 -47.33 -15.98
N ASP A 22 8.35 -46.33 -15.23
CA ASP A 22 7.01 -45.77 -15.44
C ASP A 22 7.06 -44.26 -15.64
N LEU A 23 6.74 -43.79 -16.85
CA LEU A 23 6.64 -42.37 -17.19
C LEU A 23 5.38 -41.76 -16.57
N GLN A 24 5.40 -41.46 -15.27
CA GLN A 24 4.41 -40.60 -14.65
C GLN A 24 4.77 -39.13 -14.92
N ILE A 25 4.14 -38.54 -15.94
CA ILE A 25 4.23 -37.11 -16.21
C ILE A 25 3.32 -36.38 -15.21
N LEU A 26 3.90 -35.91 -14.11
CA LEU A 26 3.25 -34.95 -13.22
C LEU A 26 3.29 -33.56 -13.88
N THR A 27 2.20 -33.22 -14.57
CA THR A 27 1.96 -31.84 -15.04
C THR A 27 1.49 -31.00 -13.85
N ILE A 28 2.44 -30.36 -13.17
CA ILE A 28 2.12 -29.27 -12.24
C ILE A 28 1.77 -28.05 -13.09
N SER A 29 0.48 -27.90 -13.39
CA SER A 29 -0.07 -26.69 -13.97
C SER A 29 -0.03 -25.59 -12.92
N TYR A 30 1.01 -24.76 -12.95
CA TYR A 30 0.98 -23.47 -12.27
C TYR A 30 -0.04 -22.60 -13.01
N ARG A 31 -1.28 -22.54 -12.50
CA ARG A 31 -2.21 -21.49 -12.91
C ARG A 31 -1.52 -20.17 -12.57
N LYS A 32 -1.05 -19.44 -13.58
CA LYS A 32 -0.67 -18.04 -13.41
C LYS A 32 -1.90 -17.33 -12.85
N LEU A 33 -1.81 -16.84 -11.61
CA LEU A 33 -2.85 -16.03 -11.00
C LEU A 33 -3.03 -14.79 -11.88
N SER A 34 -4.14 -14.72 -12.62
CA SER A 34 -4.53 -13.51 -13.34
C SER A 34 -5.21 -12.59 -12.34
N ILE A 35 -4.40 -11.87 -11.56
CA ILE A 35 -4.89 -10.81 -10.69
C ILE A 35 -5.42 -9.70 -11.58
N VAL A 36 -6.70 -9.38 -11.47
CA VAL A 36 -7.32 -8.30 -12.25
C VAL A 36 -7.03 -6.98 -11.54
N PRO A 37 -6.37 -6.01 -12.21
CA PRO A 37 -6.11 -4.71 -11.60
C PRO A 37 -7.42 -3.97 -11.40
N SER A 38 -7.57 -3.31 -10.26
CA SER A 38 -8.62 -2.31 -10.06
C SER A 38 -8.05 -0.91 -10.23
N LEU A 39 -8.86 -0.05 -10.85
CA LEU A 39 -8.54 1.35 -11.10
C LEU A 39 -9.59 2.21 -10.39
N TYR A 40 -9.19 3.42 -10.00
CA TYR A 40 -10.11 4.45 -9.52
C TYR A 40 -10.62 5.27 -10.70
N ASP A 41 -11.31 4.61 -11.63
CA ASP A 41 -11.96 5.23 -12.80
C ASP A 41 -13.45 5.55 -12.57
N GLY A 42 -13.98 5.09 -11.43
CA GLY A 42 -15.37 5.24 -11.03
C GLY A 42 -15.85 6.69 -10.86
N LYS A 43 -17.16 6.84 -10.61
CA LYS A 43 -17.80 8.14 -10.41
C LYS A 43 -17.33 8.84 -9.12
N GLU A 44 -17.04 8.06 -8.07
CA GLU A 44 -16.54 8.58 -6.80
C GLU A 44 -15.03 8.79 -6.82
N ASP A 45 -14.58 9.99 -6.45
CA ASP A 45 -13.17 10.28 -6.23
C ASP A 45 -12.75 9.77 -4.84
N PRO A 46 -11.72 8.91 -4.72
CA PRO A 46 -11.21 8.48 -3.42
C PRO A 46 -10.49 9.59 -2.65
N ALA A 47 -10.02 10.66 -3.32
CA ALA A 47 -9.15 11.66 -2.71
C ALA A 47 -9.78 12.36 -1.49
N PRO A 48 -11.02 12.90 -1.54
CA PRO A 48 -11.61 13.58 -0.39
C PRO A 48 -11.74 12.67 0.84
N LYS A 49 -12.09 11.40 0.63
CA LYS A 49 -12.19 10.40 1.71
C LYS A 49 -10.81 10.06 2.26
N PHE A 50 -9.82 9.84 1.39
CA PHE A 50 -8.44 9.54 1.80
C PHE A 50 -7.80 10.66 2.60
N PHE A 51 -7.95 11.92 2.16
CA PHE A 51 -7.35 13.10 2.83
C PHE A 51 -8.11 13.58 4.07
N SER A 52 -9.25 12.98 4.39
CA SER A 52 -9.99 13.35 5.60
C SER A 52 -9.15 13.12 6.86
N SER A 53 -9.20 14.07 7.80
CA SER A 53 -8.35 14.03 9.01
C SER A 53 -8.58 12.77 9.83
N ASN A 54 -9.84 12.31 9.93
CA ASN A 54 -10.20 11.11 10.68
C ASN A 54 -9.55 9.86 10.06
N VAL A 55 -9.69 9.67 8.74
CA VAL A 55 -9.11 8.55 8.01
C VAL A 55 -7.58 8.56 8.12
N GLN A 56 -6.94 9.71 7.96
CA GLN A 56 -5.49 9.83 8.08
C GLN A 56 -4.97 9.44 9.47
N VAL A 57 -5.67 9.83 10.55
CA VAL A 57 -5.31 9.45 11.92
C VAL A 57 -5.44 7.93 12.11
N LEU A 58 -6.54 7.33 11.63
CA LEU A 58 -6.75 5.88 11.68
C LEU A 58 -5.67 5.12 10.90
N LEU A 59 -5.37 5.53 9.66
CA LEU A 59 -4.36 4.89 8.82
C LEU A 59 -2.94 4.99 9.40
N LYS A 60 -2.58 6.16 9.96
CA LYS A 60 -1.30 6.35 10.66
C LYS A 60 -1.19 5.40 11.86
N ARG A 61 -2.26 5.27 12.64
CA ARG A 61 -2.30 4.36 13.79
C ARG A 61 -2.17 2.90 13.37
N LEU A 62 -2.91 2.49 12.33
CA LEU A 62 -2.88 1.12 11.78
C LEU A 62 -1.52 0.75 11.18
N THR A 63 -0.71 1.73 10.76
CA THR A 63 0.63 1.50 10.18
C THR A 63 1.64 0.90 11.16
N ARG A 64 1.47 1.13 12.48
CA ARG A 64 2.35 0.63 13.55
C ARG A 64 3.83 0.90 13.25
N PRO A 65 4.29 2.15 13.36
CA PRO A 65 5.67 2.48 13.05
C PRO A 65 6.65 1.80 14.02
N ASP A 66 7.45 0.87 13.51
CA ASP A 66 8.67 0.40 14.16
C ASP A 66 9.86 1.22 13.66
N PHE A 67 10.45 2.01 14.57
CA PHE A 67 11.57 2.90 14.25
C PHE A 67 12.81 2.17 13.75
N ASN A 68 13.01 0.89 14.13
CA ASN A 68 14.12 0.09 13.60
C ASN A 68 13.95 -0.16 12.11
N LYS A 69 12.73 -0.44 11.67
CA LYS A 69 12.38 -0.65 10.26
C LYS A 69 12.35 0.65 9.48
N VAL A 70 11.84 1.74 10.07
CA VAL A 70 11.75 3.07 9.44
C VAL A 70 13.14 3.65 9.15
N PHE A 71 14.05 3.58 10.12
CA PHE A 71 15.41 4.13 10.02
C PHE A 71 16.46 3.09 9.59
N ARG A 72 16.04 1.95 9.05
CA ARG A 72 16.95 0.91 8.60
C ARG A 72 17.96 1.43 7.58
N LYS A 73 19.15 0.84 7.60
CA LYS A 73 20.23 1.18 6.66
C LYS A 73 19.82 0.75 5.25
N ARG A 74 19.65 1.72 4.34
CA ARG A 74 19.43 1.43 2.91
C ARG A 74 20.78 1.44 2.19
N THR A 75 21.12 0.34 1.53
CA THR A 75 22.31 0.19 0.67
C THR A 75 22.28 1.12 -0.57
N ASN A 76 21.09 1.64 -0.91
CA ASN A 76 20.84 2.45 -2.11
C ASN A 76 21.23 3.94 -1.99
N SER A 77 21.99 4.35 -0.99
CA SER A 77 22.32 5.78 -0.78
C SER A 77 23.42 6.31 -1.72
N GLY A 78 23.92 5.50 -2.66
CA GLY A 78 24.95 5.91 -3.62
C GLY A 78 26.29 6.29 -2.96
N LEU A 79 26.40 6.08 -1.65
CA LEU A 79 27.61 6.32 -0.87
C LEU A 79 28.47 5.07 -0.93
N ALA A 80 29.61 5.16 -1.63
CA ALA A 80 30.59 4.08 -1.71
C ALA A 80 31.17 3.69 -0.33
N VAL A 81 31.07 4.58 0.67
CA VAL A 81 31.62 4.39 2.02
C VAL A 81 30.64 4.86 3.09
N LEU A 82 30.42 4.03 4.11
CA LEU A 82 29.64 4.38 5.29
C LEU A 82 30.38 5.48 6.08
N ARG A 83 29.66 6.54 6.44
CA ARG A 83 30.21 7.59 7.30
C ARG A 83 30.43 7.06 8.71
N THR A 84 31.51 7.52 9.36
CA THR A 84 31.78 7.20 10.76
C THR A 84 30.69 7.74 11.68
N PRO A 85 30.15 6.93 12.61
CA PRO A 85 29.13 7.38 13.55
C PRO A 85 29.69 8.44 14.49
N LYS A 86 28.86 9.41 14.86
CA LYS A 86 29.19 10.45 15.85
C LYS A 86 28.51 10.11 17.16
N TYR A 87 29.29 9.94 18.22
CA TYR A 87 28.79 9.76 19.58
C TYR A 87 28.63 11.11 20.26
N LYS A 88 27.57 11.26 21.03
CA LYS A 88 27.28 12.45 21.83
C LYS A 88 26.83 12.01 23.22
N PHE A 89 27.28 12.72 24.25
CA PHE A 89 26.73 12.58 25.60
C PHE A 89 25.53 13.53 25.70
N LEU A 90 24.39 13.01 26.16
CA LEU A 90 23.14 13.77 26.26
C LEU A 90 22.63 13.69 27.69
N THR A 91 22.01 14.76 28.17
CA THR A 91 21.15 14.72 29.36
C THR A 91 19.82 14.04 29.03
N ASN A 92 19.01 13.71 30.04
CA ASN A 92 17.69 13.11 29.82
C ASN A 92 16.77 14.04 29.00
N GLU A 93 16.79 15.35 29.28
CA GLU A 93 16.01 16.35 28.56
C GLU A 93 16.44 16.46 27.09
N GLU A 94 17.75 16.44 26.83
CA GLU A 94 18.28 16.44 25.46
C GLU A 94 17.94 15.14 24.71
N LEU A 95 17.94 14.00 25.40
CA LEU A 95 17.54 12.71 24.83
C LEU A 95 16.07 12.73 24.41
N GLU A 96 15.18 13.24 25.26
CA GLU A 96 13.75 13.40 24.93
C GLU A 96 13.56 14.32 23.73
N ALA A 97 14.28 15.44 23.67
CA ALA A 97 14.23 16.35 22.54
C ALA A 97 14.71 15.69 21.23
N GLU A 98 15.76 14.87 21.27
CA GLU A 98 16.22 14.10 20.11
C GLU A 98 15.23 13.00 19.69
N ILE A 99 14.56 12.35 20.64
CA ILE A 99 13.47 11.40 20.35
C ILE A 99 12.31 12.10 19.65
N LEU A 100 11.91 13.29 20.12
CA LEU A 100 10.86 14.07 19.46
C LEU A 100 11.25 14.48 18.03
N LYS A 101 12.52 14.84 17.79
CA LYS A 101 13.04 15.11 16.44
C LYS A 101 13.03 13.85 15.57
N ALA A 102 13.40 12.70 16.14
CA ALA A 102 13.34 11.42 15.44
C ALA A 102 11.90 11.05 15.05
N ASN A 103 10.93 11.27 15.94
CA ASN A 103 9.50 11.04 15.68
C ASN A 103 9.00 11.93 14.52
N LYS A 104 9.29 13.23 14.57
CA LYS A 104 8.94 14.15 13.46
C LYS A 104 9.57 13.72 12.12
N LYS A 105 10.80 13.23 12.16
CA LYS A 105 11.48 12.73 10.96
C LYS A 105 10.84 11.43 10.44
N ALA A 106 10.43 10.54 11.34
CA ALA A 106 9.71 9.32 10.99
C ALA A 106 8.37 9.65 10.33
N ASP A 107 7.63 10.63 10.84
CA ASP A 107 6.37 11.08 10.24
C ASP A 107 6.54 11.56 8.81
N VAL A 108 7.63 12.27 8.51
CA VAL A 108 7.96 12.71 7.14
C VAL A 108 8.29 11.51 6.25
N LEU A 109 9.07 10.54 6.75
CA LEU A 109 9.41 9.34 5.98
C LEU A 109 8.20 8.42 5.72
N LEU A 110 7.25 8.40 6.65
CA LEU A 110 6.02 7.60 6.59
C LEU A 110 4.86 8.31 5.88
N GLN A 111 5.10 9.48 5.28
CA GLN A 111 4.08 10.20 4.55
C GLN A 111 3.52 9.33 3.41
N MET A 112 2.25 8.95 3.54
CA MET A 112 1.58 8.05 2.61
C MET A 112 1.46 8.68 1.21
N PRO A 113 1.73 7.93 0.13
CA PRO A 113 1.37 8.35 -1.23
C PRO A 113 -0.13 8.66 -1.33
N PRO A 114 -0.52 9.72 -2.06
CA PRO A 114 -1.91 10.08 -2.21
C PRO A 114 -2.67 9.06 -3.06
N VAL A 115 -3.95 8.85 -2.75
CA VAL A 115 -4.87 8.02 -3.53
C VAL A 115 -5.87 8.94 -4.21
N VAL A 116 -5.85 8.97 -5.54
CA VAL A 116 -6.62 9.90 -6.36
C VAL A 116 -7.29 9.18 -7.53
N LYS A 117 -8.31 9.80 -8.11
CA LYS A 117 -8.94 9.32 -9.34
C LYS A 117 -7.96 9.32 -10.52
N VAL A 118 -8.14 8.38 -11.45
CA VAL A 118 -7.39 8.36 -12.72
C VAL A 118 -7.70 9.62 -13.54
N HIS A 119 -6.68 10.26 -14.11
CA HIS A 119 -6.89 11.41 -14.99
C HIS A 119 -7.57 11.02 -16.31
N GLN A 120 -8.27 11.97 -16.91
CA GLN A 120 -8.87 11.80 -18.23
C GLN A 120 -7.92 12.30 -19.31
N PRO A 121 -7.97 11.73 -20.53
CA PRO A 121 -7.18 12.23 -21.65
C PRO A 121 -7.53 13.69 -21.95
N VAL A 122 -6.52 14.47 -22.34
CA VAL A 122 -6.67 15.90 -22.64
C VAL A 122 -6.93 16.09 -24.14
N ASP A 123 -8.12 16.55 -24.48
CA ASP A 123 -8.53 16.84 -25.87
C ASP A 123 -8.84 18.34 -26.04
N ASP A 124 -7.88 19.20 -25.68
CA ASP A 124 -8.03 20.66 -25.82
C ASP A 124 -7.28 21.19 -27.06
N VAL A 125 -8.04 21.67 -28.04
CA VAL A 125 -7.54 22.15 -29.34
C VAL A 125 -7.47 23.67 -29.34
N LEU A 126 -6.25 24.20 -29.54
CA LEU A 126 -5.95 25.63 -29.51
C LEU A 126 -6.17 26.31 -30.87
N SER A 127 -5.75 25.67 -31.96
CA SER A 127 -5.88 26.21 -33.32
C SER A 127 -5.93 25.10 -34.37
N LYS A 128 -6.54 25.38 -35.52
CA LYS A 128 -6.54 24.52 -36.70
C LYS A 128 -6.13 25.35 -37.91
N ASP A 129 -5.01 24.98 -38.52
CA ASP A 129 -4.41 25.71 -39.65
C ASP A 129 -4.34 24.78 -40.89
N PRO A 130 -5.39 24.74 -41.74
CA PRO A 130 -5.46 23.81 -42.88
C PRO A 130 -4.35 24.00 -43.92
N ALA A 131 -3.72 25.18 -43.98
CA ALA A 131 -2.62 25.47 -44.89
C ALA A 131 -1.34 24.67 -44.57
N LEU A 132 -1.23 24.10 -43.37
CA LEU A 132 -0.08 23.30 -42.94
C LEU A 132 -0.26 21.80 -43.22
N VAL A 133 -1.42 21.38 -43.74
CA VAL A 133 -1.68 19.97 -44.08
C VAL A 133 -0.74 19.52 -45.18
N GLY A 134 0.04 18.46 -44.91
CA GLY A 134 1.01 17.91 -45.86
C GLY A 134 2.35 18.66 -45.91
N TYR A 135 2.59 19.62 -45.01
CA TYR A 135 3.89 20.28 -44.88
C TYR A 135 4.99 19.35 -44.35
N ASP A 136 4.68 18.56 -43.33
CA ASP A 136 5.58 17.56 -42.75
C ASP A 136 4.79 16.31 -42.33
N SER A 137 5.50 15.18 -42.25
CA SER A 137 5.02 13.89 -41.78
C SER A 137 5.13 13.70 -40.27
N ALA A 138 6.01 14.44 -39.60
CA ALA A 138 6.27 14.31 -38.17
C ALA A 138 5.44 15.31 -37.33
N LYS A 139 5.19 14.94 -36.07
CA LYS A 139 4.59 15.82 -35.06
C LYS A 139 5.65 16.73 -34.46
N TYR A 140 5.33 18.00 -34.29
CA TYR A 140 6.19 18.96 -33.58
C TYR A 140 5.72 19.13 -32.14
N LEU A 141 6.64 19.04 -31.18
CA LEU A 141 6.36 19.19 -29.75
C LEU A 141 7.04 20.45 -29.24
N PHE A 142 6.26 21.42 -28.76
CA PHE A 142 6.76 22.66 -28.20
C PHE A 142 6.60 22.62 -26.67
N THR A 143 7.70 22.87 -25.96
CA THR A 143 7.74 22.81 -24.48
C THR A 143 8.30 24.11 -23.93
N ASP A 144 7.56 24.73 -23.02
CA ASP A 144 8.06 25.88 -22.25
C ASP A 144 9.05 25.43 -21.16
N ILE A 145 10.29 25.89 -21.29
CA ILE A 145 11.42 25.58 -20.39
C ILE A 145 11.70 26.69 -19.37
N THR A 146 10.78 27.63 -19.17
CA THR A 146 10.94 28.75 -18.21
C THR A 146 11.19 28.24 -16.79
N PHE A 147 12.22 28.78 -16.13
CA PHE A 147 12.57 28.39 -14.76
C PHE A 147 11.53 28.90 -13.74
N GLY A 148 11.31 28.16 -12.65
CA GLY A 148 10.40 28.56 -11.57
C GLY A 148 8.93 28.17 -11.75
N ILE A 149 8.53 27.67 -12.93
CA ILE A 149 7.17 27.15 -13.16
C ILE A 149 7.10 25.67 -12.73
N ALA A 150 6.04 25.27 -12.03
CA ALA A 150 5.83 23.87 -11.66
C ALA A 150 5.54 23.00 -12.89
N ASN A 151 6.08 21.77 -12.92
CA ASN A 151 5.95 20.86 -14.07
C ASN A 151 4.50 20.54 -14.46
N GLU A 152 3.56 20.59 -13.51
CA GLU A 152 2.12 20.41 -13.74
C GLU A 152 1.49 21.57 -14.53
N ARG A 153 2.02 22.79 -14.40
CA ARG A 153 1.45 24.02 -14.99
C ARG A 153 2.17 24.48 -16.26
N ARG A 154 3.24 23.82 -16.67
CA ARG A 154 4.01 24.15 -17.88
C ARG A 154 3.17 24.04 -19.15
N LEU A 155 3.37 24.95 -20.10
CA LEU A 155 2.74 24.88 -21.41
C LEU A 155 3.50 23.88 -22.30
N ILE A 156 2.79 22.84 -22.71
CA ILE A 156 3.29 21.80 -23.61
C ILE A 156 2.21 21.56 -24.66
N VAL A 157 2.56 21.80 -25.91
CA VAL A 157 1.64 21.73 -27.05
C VAL A 157 2.24 20.92 -28.18
N GLU A 158 1.38 20.21 -28.90
CA GLU A 158 1.74 19.43 -30.07
C GLU A 158 1.05 19.98 -31.31
N ARG A 159 1.82 20.03 -32.40
CA ARG A 159 1.31 20.31 -33.74
C ARG A 159 1.28 19.00 -34.51
N ASP A 160 0.08 18.54 -34.81
CA ASP A 160 -0.16 17.35 -35.64
C ASP A 160 0.03 17.68 -37.14
N PRO A 161 0.36 16.68 -37.99
CA PRO A 161 0.50 16.84 -39.45
C PRO A 161 -0.75 17.40 -40.15
N ASP A 162 -1.91 17.23 -39.52
CA ASP A 162 -3.20 17.78 -39.99
C ASP A 162 -3.32 19.30 -39.76
N GLY A 163 -2.26 19.96 -39.28
CA GLY A 163 -2.24 21.39 -39.00
C GLY A 163 -2.95 21.78 -37.70
N THR A 164 -3.32 20.82 -36.85
CA THR A 164 -4.00 21.08 -35.56
C THR A 164 -2.98 21.32 -34.45
N LEU A 165 -3.11 22.43 -33.71
CA LEU A 165 -2.39 22.72 -32.47
C LEU A 165 -3.26 22.32 -31.28
N ARG A 166 -2.75 21.47 -30.40
CA ARG A 166 -3.47 21.07 -29.19
C ARG A 166 -2.53 20.87 -28.02
N HIS A 167 -3.10 20.77 -26.83
CA HIS A 167 -2.34 20.33 -25.66
C HIS A 167 -1.90 18.88 -25.81
N CYS A 168 -0.70 18.58 -25.31
CA CYS A 168 -0.19 17.22 -25.31
C CYS A 168 -0.92 16.34 -24.28
N ASP A 169 -1.03 15.06 -24.62
CA ASP A 169 -1.47 14.03 -23.69
C ASP A 169 -0.51 13.90 -22.49
N HIS A 170 -1.03 13.38 -21.37
CA HIS A 170 -0.31 13.26 -20.10
C HIS A 170 0.99 12.46 -20.23
N ASP A 171 1.00 11.39 -21.03
CA ASP A 171 2.19 10.56 -21.25
C ASP A 171 3.31 11.31 -21.98
N VAL A 172 2.94 12.05 -23.04
CA VAL A 172 3.88 12.86 -23.82
C VAL A 172 4.42 14.00 -22.95
N ARG A 173 3.52 14.65 -22.20
CA ARG A 173 3.85 15.71 -21.24
C ARG A 173 4.87 15.23 -20.22
N LYS A 174 4.63 14.08 -19.58
CA LYS A 174 5.52 13.46 -18.60
C LYS A 174 6.90 13.15 -19.19
N ARG A 175 6.93 12.60 -20.41
CA ARG A 175 8.17 12.29 -21.12
C ARG A 175 9.02 13.54 -21.41
N LEU A 176 8.37 14.61 -21.89
CA LEU A 176 9.03 15.88 -22.18
C LEU A 176 9.53 16.54 -20.89
N ASN A 177 8.69 16.57 -19.85
CA ASN A 177 9.10 17.04 -18.52
C ASN A 177 10.33 16.30 -17.99
N GLN A 178 10.39 14.96 -18.11
CA GLN A 178 11.56 14.20 -17.68
C GLN A 178 12.80 14.45 -18.56
N THR A 179 12.62 14.83 -19.83
CA THR A 179 13.71 15.12 -20.76
C THR A 179 14.39 16.45 -20.44
N TYR A 180 13.60 17.50 -20.19
CA TYR A 180 14.12 18.84 -19.88
C TYR A 180 14.38 19.07 -18.38
N PHE A 181 13.59 18.43 -17.51
CA PHE A 181 13.65 18.57 -16.06
C PHE A 181 13.75 17.18 -15.40
N PRO A 182 14.92 16.51 -15.49
CA PRO A 182 15.07 15.14 -15.04
C PRO A 182 14.93 15.01 -13.53
N ILE A 183 13.95 14.19 -13.10
CA ILE A 183 13.81 13.78 -11.70
C ILE A 183 14.74 12.59 -11.44
N PRO A 184 15.57 12.61 -10.37
CA PRO A 184 16.48 11.52 -10.06
C PRO A 184 15.70 10.22 -9.80
N GLY A 185 16.10 9.15 -10.46
CA GLY A 185 15.48 7.82 -10.32
C GLY A 185 14.36 7.53 -11.33
N ARG A 186 13.68 8.55 -11.87
CA ARG A 186 12.68 8.40 -12.93
C ARG A 186 13.35 8.17 -14.28
N LYS A 187 12.80 7.28 -15.10
CA LYS A 187 13.30 6.96 -16.45
C LYS A 187 12.33 7.43 -17.52
N ILE A 188 12.88 7.89 -18.65
CA ILE A 188 12.11 8.32 -19.83
C ILE A 188 11.34 7.16 -20.44
N LYS A 189 12.02 6.02 -20.64
CA LYS A 189 11.39 4.76 -21.03
C LYS A 189 10.97 4.01 -19.77
N GLU A 190 9.81 3.39 -19.82
CA GLU A 190 9.34 2.58 -18.71
C GLU A 190 10.33 1.45 -18.40
N PRO A 191 10.62 1.22 -17.11
CA PRO A 191 11.45 0.09 -16.69
C PRO A 191 10.83 -1.25 -17.09
N MET A 192 11.67 -2.17 -17.56
CA MET A 192 11.27 -3.54 -17.94
C MET A 192 10.57 -4.33 -16.81
N MET A 193 10.76 -3.94 -15.55
CA MET A 193 10.08 -4.54 -14.40
C MET A 193 8.57 -4.27 -14.37
N PHE A 194 8.10 -3.22 -15.05
CA PHE A 194 6.69 -2.86 -15.14
C PHE A 194 6.10 -3.19 -16.52
N THR A 195 6.91 -3.16 -17.57
CA THR A 195 6.47 -3.52 -18.92
C THR A 195 6.35 -5.03 -19.14
N ASN A 196 7.24 -5.83 -18.52
CA ASN A 196 7.22 -7.29 -18.66
C ASN A 196 6.53 -7.94 -17.44
N GLU A 197 5.36 -8.52 -17.67
CA GLU A 197 4.55 -9.20 -16.66
C GLU A 197 5.29 -10.34 -15.95
N ASP A 198 6.12 -11.12 -16.65
CA ASP A 198 6.86 -12.23 -16.03
C ASP A 198 7.91 -11.72 -15.04
N ARG A 199 8.56 -10.58 -15.35
CA ARG A 199 9.51 -9.94 -14.42
C ARG A 199 8.79 -9.33 -13.24
N PHE A 200 7.64 -8.71 -13.48
CA PHE A 200 6.79 -8.16 -12.44
C PHE A 200 6.34 -9.24 -11.45
N ASN A 201 5.78 -10.34 -11.97
CA ASN A 201 5.33 -11.49 -11.17
C ASN A 201 6.50 -12.13 -10.41
N SER A 202 7.69 -12.25 -11.04
CA SER A 202 8.87 -12.74 -10.34
C SER A 202 9.28 -11.87 -9.13
N LEU A 203 9.01 -10.56 -9.13
CA LEU A 203 9.27 -9.70 -7.97
C LEU A 203 8.22 -9.87 -6.89
N LEU A 204 6.96 -10.10 -7.28
CA LEU A 204 5.87 -10.43 -6.35
C LEU A 204 6.12 -11.76 -5.65
N ASP A 205 6.54 -12.79 -6.38
CA ASP A 205 6.88 -14.11 -5.83
C ASP A 205 8.04 -14.03 -4.83
N ARG A 206 8.99 -13.12 -5.06
CA ARG A 206 10.11 -12.82 -4.15
C ARG A 206 9.72 -11.93 -2.97
N GLN A 207 8.46 -11.49 -2.90
CA GLN A 207 7.93 -10.64 -1.83
C GLN A 207 8.65 -9.28 -1.73
N GLU A 208 9.22 -8.78 -2.83
CA GLU A 208 9.91 -7.48 -2.90
C GLU A 208 8.92 -6.30 -3.04
N TYR A 209 7.84 -6.33 -2.24
CA TYR A 209 6.71 -5.40 -2.36
C TYR A 209 7.10 -3.94 -2.13
N GLU A 210 7.86 -3.65 -1.07
CA GLU A 210 8.27 -2.28 -0.76
C GLU A 210 9.14 -1.69 -1.88
N PHE A 211 10.04 -2.50 -2.44
CA PHE A 211 10.89 -2.07 -3.56
C PHE A 211 10.03 -1.73 -4.79
N LEU A 212 9.07 -2.58 -5.11
CA LEU A 212 8.17 -2.38 -6.23
C LEU A 212 7.35 -1.09 -6.09
N LEU A 213 6.75 -0.87 -4.92
CA LEU A 213 5.91 0.31 -4.64
C LEU A 213 6.74 1.60 -4.57
N ASP A 214 7.94 1.56 -3.97
CA ASP A 214 8.89 2.69 -3.97
C ASP A 214 9.28 3.05 -5.42
N ARG A 215 9.53 2.05 -6.28
CA ARG A 215 9.85 2.27 -7.70
C ARG A 215 8.66 2.79 -8.49
N ALA A 216 7.45 2.33 -8.19
CA ALA A 216 6.23 2.82 -8.83
C ALA A 216 6.00 4.30 -8.51
N CYS A 217 6.16 4.71 -7.24
CA CYS A 217 6.04 6.11 -6.82
C CYS A 217 7.09 7.04 -7.47
N LEU A 218 8.27 6.52 -7.80
CA LEU A 218 9.30 7.29 -8.51
C LEU A 218 9.01 7.42 -10.01
N GLN A 219 8.50 6.34 -10.63
CA GLN A 219 8.34 6.25 -12.08
C GLN A 219 7.03 6.88 -12.57
N TYR A 220 5.96 6.78 -11.80
CA TYR A 220 4.60 7.18 -12.19
C TYR A 220 4.01 8.22 -11.23
N GLU A 221 3.07 9.01 -11.73
CA GLU A 221 2.20 9.87 -10.93
C GLU A 221 1.01 9.07 -10.37
N PRO A 222 0.41 9.49 -9.24
CA PRO A 222 -0.63 8.71 -8.54
C PRO A 222 -1.97 8.61 -9.29
N ASP A 223 -2.23 9.54 -10.21
CA ASP A 223 -3.40 9.63 -11.08
C ASP A 223 -3.23 8.84 -12.40
N GLU A 224 -2.05 8.26 -12.66
CA GLU A 224 -1.82 7.44 -13.83
C GLU A 224 -2.43 6.03 -13.67
N ALA A 225 -3.09 5.55 -14.72
CA ALA A 225 -3.64 4.19 -14.74
C ALA A 225 -2.55 3.11 -14.53
N SER A 226 -1.34 3.33 -15.03
CA SER A 226 -0.21 2.40 -14.86
C SER A 226 0.22 2.29 -13.39
N TYR A 227 0.24 3.39 -12.64
CA TYR A 227 0.53 3.38 -11.21
C TYR A 227 -0.52 2.58 -10.43
N GLN A 228 -1.80 2.86 -10.69
CA GLN A 228 -2.90 2.20 -10.00
C GLN A 228 -2.97 0.72 -10.31
N ARG A 229 -2.66 0.31 -11.54
CA ARG A 229 -2.54 -1.11 -11.94
C ARG A 229 -1.47 -1.83 -11.12
N ILE A 230 -0.28 -1.25 -11.02
CA ILE A 230 0.84 -1.86 -10.29
C ILE A 230 0.50 -1.98 -8.81
N THR A 231 0.03 -0.90 -8.21
CA THR A 231 -0.29 -0.87 -6.78
C THR A 231 -1.44 -1.82 -6.43
N SER A 232 -2.52 -1.85 -7.22
CA SER A 232 -3.66 -2.75 -6.97
C SER A 232 -3.28 -4.22 -7.07
N ILE A 233 -2.51 -4.63 -8.08
CA ILE A 233 -2.04 -6.02 -8.20
C ILE A 233 -1.15 -6.39 -7.01
N THR A 234 -0.28 -5.47 -6.60
CA THR A 234 0.63 -5.70 -5.46
C THR A 234 -0.15 -5.90 -4.16
N TYR A 235 -1.15 -5.05 -3.91
CA TYR A 235 -1.99 -5.16 -2.72
C TYR A 235 -2.82 -6.44 -2.70
N GLN A 236 -3.39 -6.83 -3.84
CA GLN A 236 -4.12 -8.10 -3.97
C GLN A 236 -3.19 -9.30 -3.72
N HIS A 237 -1.96 -9.28 -4.27
CA HIS A 237 -0.99 -10.36 -4.04
C HIS A 237 -0.57 -10.47 -2.56
N ILE A 238 -0.42 -9.33 -1.87
CA ILE A 238 -0.15 -9.30 -0.42
C ILE A 238 -1.31 -9.89 0.36
N ASP A 239 -2.55 -9.54 0.00
CA ASP A 239 -3.77 -10.04 0.66
C ASP A 239 -3.90 -11.56 0.51
N MET A 240 -3.71 -12.07 -0.71
CA MET A 240 -3.74 -13.50 -1.01
C MET A 240 -2.71 -14.31 -0.21
N ASN A 241 -1.51 -13.75 -0.05
CA ASN A 241 -0.42 -14.39 0.71
C ASN A 241 -0.41 -14.02 2.20
N LYS A 242 -1.37 -13.22 2.66
CA LYS A 242 -1.47 -12.69 4.05
C LYS A 242 -0.16 -12.07 4.56
N SER A 243 0.61 -11.47 3.66
CA SER A 243 2.00 -11.05 3.90
C SER A 243 2.09 -9.56 4.25
N TYR A 244 1.23 -9.09 5.15
CA TYR A 244 1.09 -7.65 5.47
C TYR A 244 2.31 -7.06 6.18
N ASP A 245 3.06 -7.89 6.91
CA ASP A 245 4.24 -7.48 7.69
C ASP A 245 5.35 -6.82 6.87
N PHE A 246 5.46 -7.18 5.58
CA PHE A 246 6.42 -6.54 4.68
C PHE A 246 6.12 -5.05 4.50
N LEU A 247 4.84 -4.66 4.45
CA LEU A 247 4.45 -3.26 4.33
C LEU A 247 4.19 -2.56 5.67
N ARG A 248 4.05 -3.28 6.80
CA ARG A 248 3.99 -2.66 8.13
C ARG A 248 5.17 -1.71 8.34
N SER A 249 4.93 -0.58 9.02
CA SER A 249 5.92 0.48 9.26
C SER A 249 6.54 1.06 7.97
N THR A 250 5.82 1.01 6.84
CA THR A 250 6.18 1.69 5.60
C THR A 250 5.10 2.71 5.22
N ARG A 251 5.44 3.67 4.36
CA ARG A 251 4.49 4.65 3.83
C ARG A 251 3.36 4.04 2.98
N HIS A 252 3.51 2.78 2.55
CA HIS A 252 2.55 2.11 1.66
C HIS A 252 1.46 1.33 2.41
N PHE A 253 1.62 1.12 3.73
CA PHE A 253 0.64 0.35 4.50
C PHE A 253 -0.75 1.00 4.53
N GLY A 254 -0.79 2.32 4.75
CA GLY A 254 -2.06 3.04 4.81
C GLY A 254 -2.82 3.06 3.48
N PRO A 255 -2.19 3.39 2.33
CA PRO A 255 -2.83 3.26 1.02
C PRO A 255 -3.31 1.83 0.73
N MET A 256 -2.55 0.80 1.10
CA MET A 256 -2.99 -0.60 0.98
C MET A 256 -4.24 -0.86 1.83
N THR A 257 -4.25 -0.42 3.09
CA THR A 257 -5.39 -0.62 3.99
C THR A 257 -6.62 0.12 3.46
N PHE A 258 -6.44 1.37 3.01
CA PHE A 258 -7.49 2.14 2.35
C PHE A 258 -8.04 1.42 1.12
N TYR A 259 -7.16 0.88 0.27
CA TYR A 259 -7.53 0.09 -0.91
C TYR A 259 -8.38 -1.14 -0.52
N LEU A 260 -7.95 -1.93 0.45
CA LEU A 260 -8.67 -3.13 0.90
C LEU A 260 -10.05 -2.78 1.47
N THR A 261 -10.14 -1.71 2.25
CA THR A 261 -11.42 -1.23 2.81
C THR A 261 -12.33 -0.67 1.70
N TRP A 262 -11.78 0.09 0.76
CA TRP A 262 -12.54 0.65 -0.37
C TRP A 262 -13.18 -0.43 -1.24
N HIS A 263 -12.43 -1.50 -1.52
CA HIS A 263 -12.90 -2.63 -2.32
C HIS A 263 -13.56 -3.74 -1.48
N GLN A 264 -13.90 -3.48 -0.22
CA GLN A 264 -14.57 -4.44 0.68
C GLN A 264 -13.86 -5.80 0.82
N SER A 265 -12.52 -5.81 0.73
CA SER A 265 -11.65 -7.00 0.81
C SER A 265 -10.80 -7.04 2.09
N MET A 266 -11.18 -6.29 3.12
CA MET A 266 -10.42 -6.17 4.37
C MET A 266 -10.53 -7.37 5.34
N ASP A 267 -11.28 -8.42 5.01
CA ASP A 267 -11.54 -9.54 5.92
C ASP A 267 -10.28 -10.36 6.25
N SER A 268 -9.39 -10.53 5.27
CA SER A 268 -8.09 -11.19 5.46
C SER A 268 -7.19 -10.39 6.41
N LEU A 269 -7.18 -9.06 6.26
CA LEU A 269 -6.43 -8.16 7.14
C LEU A 269 -7.02 -8.17 8.55
N MET A 270 -8.35 -8.13 8.68
CA MET A 270 -9.01 -8.27 9.98
C MET A 270 -8.65 -9.60 10.66
N LEU A 271 -8.62 -10.70 9.91
CA LEU A 271 -8.22 -12.00 10.44
C LEU A 271 -6.77 -11.98 10.97
N GLU A 272 -5.83 -11.38 10.24
CA GLU A 272 -4.45 -11.22 10.72
C GLU A 272 -4.40 -10.42 12.04
N LEU A 273 -5.15 -9.32 12.13
CA LEU A 273 -5.24 -8.50 13.34
C LEU A 273 -5.75 -9.29 14.56
N LEU A 274 -6.74 -10.16 14.35
CA LEU A 274 -7.28 -10.99 15.43
C LEU A 274 -6.31 -12.10 15.82
N GLN A 275 -5.63 -12.72 14.84
CA GLN A 275 -4.62 -13.74 15.09
C GLN A 275 -3.39 -13.19 15.80
N SER A 276 -2.99 -11.95 15.52
CA SER A 276 -1.91 -11.27 16.24
C SER A 276 -2.34 -10.72 17.61
N GLY A 277 -3.61 -10.86 18.01
CA GLY A 277 -4.14 -10.35 19.27
C GLY A 277 -4.28 -8.82 19.33
N ALA A 278 -4.16 -8.14 18.20
CA ALA A 278 -4.25 -6.69 18.06
C ALA A 278 -5.71 -6.23 17.88
N VAL A 279 -6.55 -6.57 18.88
CA VAL A 279 -8.00 -6.32 18.86
C VAL A 279 -8.33 -4.84 18.79
N ARG A 280 -7.56 -3.97 19.47
CA ARG A 280 -7.75 -2.52 19.41
C ARG A 280 -7.63 -2.00 17.98
N GLU A 281 -6.64 -2.47 17.24
CA GLU A 281 -6.43 -2.14 15.83
C GLU A 281 -7.52 -2.75 14.94
N GLY A 282 -8.06 -3.91 15.30
CA GLY A 282 -9.26 -4.46 14.64
C GLY A 282 -10.45 -3.50 14.73
N VAL A 283 -10.71 -2.90 15.89
CA VAL A 283 -11.75 -1.86 16.04
C VAL A 283 -11.45 -0.63 15.19
N LEU A 284 -10.19 -0.17 15.13
CA LEU A 284 -9.81 0.96 14.28
C LEU A 284 -10.03 0.66 12.79
N LEU A 285 -9.80 -0.58 12.35
CA LEU A 285 -10.06 -1.00 10.99
C LEU A 285 -11.57 -1.04 10.69
N ALA A 286 -12.40 -1.50 11.64
CA ALA A 286 -13.86 -1.42 11.53
C ALA A 286 -14.37 0.03 11.49
N ALA A 287 -13.78 0.92 12.32
CA ALA A 287 -14.09 2.35 12.32
C ALA A 287 -13.69 3.01 10.99
N LEU A 288 -12.56 2.59 10.38
CA LEU A 288 -12.15 3.03 9.06
C LEU A 288 -13.18 2.64 7.99
N ARG A 289 -13.68 1.40 8.01
CA ARG A 289 -14.74 0.96 7.09
C ARG A 289 -16.00 1.79 7.22
N GLN A 290 -16.43 2.05 8.46
CA GLN A 290 -17.57 2.93 8.71
C GLN A 290 -17.33 4.34 8.16
N ALA A 291 -16.13 4.91 8.33
CA ALA A 291 -15.81 6.24 7.82
C ALA A 291 -15.80 6.33 6.28
N LEU A 292 -15.53 5.23 5.57
CA LEU A 292 -15.42 5.22 4.11
C LEU A 292 -16.73 4.83 3.40
N LEU A 293 -17.44 3.83 3.93
CA LEU A 293 -18.60 3.20 3.30
C LEU A 293 -19.92 3.44 4.06
N GLY A 294 -19.86 3.68 5.37
CA GLY A 294 -21.06 3.89 6.21
C GLY A 294 -21.94 2.65 6.36
N ASP A 295 -21.44 1.45 6.04
CA ASP A 295 -22.19 0.19 5.95
C ASP A 295 -22.14 -0.67 7.22
N VAL A 296 -21.39 -0.25 8.24
CA VAL A 296 -21.14 -1.07 9.44
C VAL A 296 -22.29 -0.89 10.43
N ALA A 297 -22.94 -2.00 10.79
CA ALA A 297 -23.96 -2.00 11.83
C ALA A 297 -23.37 -1.57 13.18
N ASN A 298 -23.96 -0.57 13.83
CA ASN A 298 -23.43 0.09 15.04
C ASN A 298 -22.04 0.75 14.84
N GLY A 299 -21.74 1.25 13.64
CA GLY A 299 -20.47 1.91 13.34
C GLY A 299 -20.13 3.10 14.23
N ASP A 300 -21.13 3.79 14.79
CA ASP A 300 -20.93 4.89 15.75
C ASP A 300 -20.21 4.43 17.02
N ASN A 301 -20.48 3.20 17.48
CA ASN A 301 -19.80 2.61 18.63
C ASN A 301 -18.32 2.35 18.32
N ALA A 302 -18.01 1.90 17.10
CA ALA A 302 -16.63 1.68 16.66
C ALA A 302 -15.86 3.01 16.58
N GLN A 303 -16.52 4.09 16.11
CA GLN A 303 -15.91 5.43 16.10
C GLN A 303 -15.70 5.99 17.50
N ALA A 304 -16.65 5.82 18.41
CA ALA A 304 -16.51 6.25 19.81
C ALA A 304 -15.38 5.49 20.52
N LEU A 305 -15.26 4.18 20.29
CA LEU A 305 -14.16 3.38 20.81
C LEU A 305 -12.82 3.77 20.17
N ALA A 306 -12.80 4.09 18.87
CA ALA A 306 -11.59 4.56 18.21
C ALA A 306 -11.02 5.81 18.90
N GLN A 307 -11.86 6.76 19.30
CA GLN A 307 -11.43 7.95 20.04
C GLN A 307 -10.79 7.63 21.39
N GLN A 308 -11.23 6.56 22.07
CA GLN A 308 -10.62 6.07 23.32
C GLN A 308 -9.30 5.32 23.07
N ILE A 309 -9.18 4.62 21.95
CA ILE A 309 -8.00 3.81 21.61
C ILE A 309 -6.84 4.68 21.10
N LEU A 310 -7.12 5.68 20.27
CA LEU A 310 -6.11 6.54 19.64
C LEU A 310 -5.07 7.15 20.61
N PRO A 311 -5.43 7.66 21.81
CA PRO A 311 -4.46 8.21 22.76
C PRO A 311 -3.62 7.13 23.47
N THR A 312 -4.02 5.85 23.46
CA THR A 312 -3.26 4.78 24.11
C THR A 312 -1.97 4.46 23.33
N PRO A 313 -0.89 4.00 23.98
CA PRO A 313 0.32 3.59 23.25
C PRO A 313 0.04 2.39 22.33
N ILE A 314 0.81 2.24 21.25
CA ILE A 314 0.69 1.08 20.35
C ILE A 314 1.21 -0.15 21.10
N GLN A 315 0.33 -1.12 21.33
CA GLN A 315 0.67 -2.38 22.01
C GLN A 315 0.84 -3.48 20.95
N LEU A 316 2.07 -3.72 20.50
CA LEU A 316 2.36 -4.84 19.59
C LEU A 316 2.20 -6.20 20.28
N ALA A 317 2.44 -6.24 21.59
CA ALA A 317 2.17 -7.36 22.46
C ALA A 317 1.50 -6.83 23.74
N LYS A 318 0.63 -7.66 24.34
CA LYS A 318 0.01 -7.30 25.62
C LYS A 318 1.05 -7.32 26.74
N PRO A 319 1.09 -6.29 27.61
CA PRO A 319 2.00 -6.27 28.74
C PRO A 319 1.63 -7.37 29.74
N GLU A 320 2.62 -7.93 30.43
CA GLU A 320 2.42 -8.96 31.47
C GLU A 320 1.56 -8.45 32.64
N ARG A 321 1.57 -7.13 32.88
CA ARG A 321 0.75 -6.47 33.90
C ARG A 321 -0.35 -5.67 33.23
N LEU A 322 -1.58 -6.15 33.38
CA LEU A 322 -2.79 -5.49 32.88
C LEU A 322 -3.40 -4.59 33.97
N THR A 323 -3.84 -3.41 33.56
CA THR A 323 -4.68 -2.52 34.39
C THR A 323 -6.15 -2.91 34.22
N GLU A 324 -6.99 -2.65 35.23
CA GLU A 324 -8.44 -2.94 35.10
C GLU A 324 -9.09 -2.06 34.01
N GLU A 325 -8.56 -0.85 33.76
CA GLU A 325 -8.99 0.01 32.66
C GLU A 325 -8.69 -0.61 31.29
N ASP A 326 -7.50 -1.17 31.11
CA ASP A 326 -7.12 -1.89 29.88
C ASP A 326 -8.02 -3.10 29.64
N ILE A 327 -8.34 -3.87 30.69
CA ILE A 327 -9.23 -5.03 30.62
C ILE A 327 -10.63 -4.60 30.18
N GLN A 328 -11.19 -3.54 30.78
CA GLN A 328 -12.50 -3.03 30.40
C GLN A 328 -12.54 -2.51 28.96
N LEU A 329 -11.50 -1.79 28.52
CA LEU A 329 -11.40 -1.30 27.15
C LEU A 329 -11.31 -2.45 26.14
N ASP A 330 -10.46 -3.44 26.42
CA ASP A 330 -10.28 -4.59 25.53
C ASP A 330 -11.54 -5.45 25.43
N ASN A 331 -12.28 -5.63 26.53
CA ASN A 331 -13.57 -6.33 26.51
C ASN A 331 -14.60 -5.60 25.62
N LYS A 332 -14.70 -4.26 25.72
CA LYS A 332 -15.54 -3.47 24.82
C LYS A 332 -15.11 -3.60 23.35
N CYS A 333 -13.80 -3.68 23.09
CA CYS A 333 -13.27 -3.88 21.74
C CYS A 333 -13.68 -5.24 21.19
N VAL A 334 -13.57 -6.30 21.99
CA VAL A 334 -13.97 -7.67 21.62
C VAL A 334 -15.47 -7.73 21.27
N GLU A 335 -16.33 -7.12 22.09
CA GLU A 335 -17.78 -7.06 21.81
C GLU A 335 -18.10 -6.28 20.52
N CYS A 336 -17.38 -5.17 20.27
CA CYS A 336 -17.55 -4.39 19.05
C CYS A 336 -17.18 -5.21 17.81
N ILE A 337 -16.09 -5.97 17.87
CA ILE A 337 -15.64 -6.81 16.76
C ILE A 337 -16.59 -7.99 16.54
N GLU A 338 -17.08 -8.63 17.59
CA GLU A 338 -18.06 -9.73 17.46
C GLU A 338 -19.30 -9.27 16.68
N LYS A 339 -19.84 -8.09 17.01
CA LYS A 339 -20.94 -7.47 16.27
C LYS A 339 -20.57 -7.22 14.80
N TYR A 340 -19.37 -6.69 14.54
CA TYR A 340 -18.86 -6.46 13.20
C TYR A 340 -18.76 -7.76 12.36
N ILE A 341 -18.22 -8.83 12.95
CA ILE A 341 -18.04 -10.11 12.26
C ILE A 341 -19.40 -10.68 11.84
N VAL A 342 -20.38 -10.64 12.73
CA VAL A 342 -21.73 -11.13 12.46
C VAL A 342 -22.40 -10.37 11.32
N SER A 343 -22.24 -9.04 11.26
CA SER A 343 -22.96 -8.19 10.29
C SER A 343 -22.26 -8.07 8.93
N ASN A 344 -20.93 -7.89 8.90
CA ASN A 344 -20.24 -7.34 7.73
C ASN A 344 -19.10 -8.21 7.15
N SER A 345 -18.72 -9.31 7.83
CA SER A 345 -17.61 -10.18 7.40
C SER A 345 -18.09 -11.33 6.51
N ALA A 346 -17.34 -11.64 5.45
CA ALA A 346 -17.50 -12.85 4.66
C ALA A 346 -16.75 -14.05 5.28
N MET A 347 -15.73 -13.80 6.09
CA MET A 347 -14.89 -14.82 6.74
C MET A 347 -15.29 -15.09 8.20
N LYS A 348 -16.61 -15.15 8.46
CA LYS A 348 -17.17 -15.18 9.83
C LYS A 348 -16.57 -16.28 10.71
N SER A 349 -16.60 -17.53 10.26
CA SER A 349 -16.13 -18.67 11.04
C SER A 349 -14.66 -18.59 11.43
N GLN A 350 -13.81 -18.12 10.52
CA GLN A 350 -12.36 -18.00 10.77
C GLN A 350 -12.06 -16.85 11.74
N GLN A 351 -12.75 -15.72 11.58
CA GLN A 351 -12.59 -14.56 12.45
C GLN A 351 -13.17 -14.81 13.85
N GLU A 352 -14.31 -15.50 13.95
CA GLU A 352 -14.90 -15.93 15.24
C GLU A 352 -13.96 -16.88 15.99
N LEU A 353 -13.39 -17.86 15.29
CA LEU A 353 -12.41 -18.78 15.88
C LEU A 353 -11.16 -18.04 16.38
N ALA A 354 -10.63 -17.09 15.59
CA ALA A 354 -9.50 -16.27 15.99
C ALA A 354 -9.83 -15.39 17.21
N LEU A 355 -11.02 -14.79 17.24
CA LEU A 355 -11.49 -13.97 18.36
C LEU A 355 -11.68 -14.81 19.63
N GLN A 356 -12.19 -16.04 19.51
CA GLN A 356 -12.31 -16.97 20.62
C GLN A 356 -10.94 -17.39 21.18
N GLY A 357 -9.99 -17.70 20.30
CA GLY A 357 -8.61 -17.97 20.71
C GLY A 357 -7.97 -16.79 21.45
N PHE A 358 -8.24 -15.55 21.00
CA PHE A 358 -7.83 -14.36 21.74
C PHE A 358 -8.50 -14.25 23.11
N ARG A 359 -9.82 -14.50 23.22
CA ARG A 359 -10.55 -14.45 24.50
C ARG A 359 -9.94 -15.40 25.53
N GLU A 360 -9.66 -16.63 25.12
CA GLU A 360 -9.07 -17.65 26.00
C GLU A 360 -7.65 -17.27 26.45
N HIS A 361 -6.80 -16.84 25.51
CA HIS A 361 -5.45 -16.38 25.83
C HIS A 361 -5.47 -15.14 26.75
N TYR A 362 -6.37 -14.19 26.48
CA TYR A 362 -6.48 -12.97 27.26
C TYR A 362 -7.01 -13.24 28.68
N GLN A 363 -7.95 -14.17 28.84
CA GLN A 363 -8.44 -14.61 30.14
C GLN A 363 -7.32 -15.21 31.00
N GLN A 364 -6.46 -16.04 30.40
CA GLN A 364 -5.27 -16.58 31.09
C GLN A 364 -4.31 -15.47 31.53
N LEU A 365 -4.08 -14.46 30.68
CA LEU A 365 -3.25 -13.30 31.02
C LEU A 365 -3.86 -12.49 32.18
N ILE A 366 -5.18 -12.30 32.20
CA ILE A 366 -5.87 -11.62 33.31
C ILE A 366 -5.67 -12.39 34.61
N GLU A 367 -5.90 -13.71 34.61
CA GLU A 367 -5.73 -14.57 35.78
C GLU A 367 -4.30 -14.57 36.30
N LEU A 368 -3.32 -14.65 35.40
CA LEU A 368 -1.89 -14.57 35.74
C LEU A 368 -1.55 -13.21 36.34
N SER A 369 -2.01 -12.11 35.73
CA SER A 369 -1.74 -10.76 36.23
C SER A 369 -2.34 -10.52 37.62
N ARG A 370 -3.56 -11.03 37.89
CA ARG A 370 -4.22 -10.97 39.19
C ARG A 370 -3.53 -11.87 40.22
N GLY A 371 -3.10 -13.07 39.81
CA GLY A 371 -2.31 -13.99 40.63
C GLY A 371 -0.98 -13.37 41.07
N LEU A 372 -0.25 -12.73 40.15
CA LEU A 372 0.98 -12.02 40.45
C LEU A 372 0.75 -10.84 41.42
N LYS A 373 -0.31 -10.03 41.23
CA LYS A 373 -0.65 -8.95 42.15
C LYS A 373 -0.91 -9.47 43.58
N LYS A 374 -1.67 -10.57 43.70
CA LYS A 374 -1.91 -11.25 44.99
C LYS A 374 -0.62 -11.79 45.60
N ALA A 375 0.25 -12.43 44.82
CA ALA A 375 1.52 -12.96 45.29
C ALA A 375 2.49 -11.87 45.76
N HIS A 376 2.43 -10.67 45.17
CA HIS A 376 3.20 -9.50 45.58
C HIS A 376 2.60 -8.72 46.76
N GLY A 377 1.47 -9.19 47.34
CA GLY A 377 0.86 -8.57 48.53
C GLY A 377 0.07 -7.28 48.26
N ASN A 378 -0.11 -6.90 47.00
CA ASN A 378 -0.95 -5.77 46.60
C ASN A 378 -2.35 -6.32 46.25
N ALA A 379 -3.14 -6.63 47.27
CA ALA A 379 -4.54 -7.03 47.13
C ALA A 379 -5.45 -5.81 47.08
#